data_AF-A0A7L1HSZ8-F1
#
_entry.id   AF-A0A7L1HSZ8-F1
#
_cell.length_a   1.000
_cell.length_b   1.000
_cell.length_c   1.000
_cell.angle_alpha   90.00
_cell.angle_beta   90.00
_cell.angle_gamma   90.00
#
_symmetry.space_group_name_H-M   'P 1'
#
loop_
_entity.id
_entity.type
_entity.pdbx_description
1 polymer ?
#
loop_
_entity_poly.entity_id
_entity_poly.type
_entity_poly.pdbx_seq_one_letter_code
_entity_poly.pdbx_strand_id
1 'polypeptide(L)'
;SAPGRFADYFVICGLDTETGLEPDELSGENFEQTPLRRTFKSKVLARYPENVEWNPFDQDAVGMLCMPKGLAFKTQADSREPQFHSFIITREDGSRTFGFSLTFFEEVTSKQICSAMQTLYHMHNAEYDILHTPPTNDKDGCSSTGDCNGTSVSKLQRFNSYDISRDTLYVSKCICLITPMSFMKACKKVLEQLHQAVTSPQPPPLPLESYIYNILYEVPLPPAGRSLKFSGVYGPIICQRPSTSELPLFDFPVKEVFELLGVENVVQLFTCALLEFQILLYSQ
;
A
#
# COMPACT_ATOMS: atom_id res chain seq x y z
N SER A 1 33.01 -2.43 1.02
CA SER A 1 32.13 -1.37 1.55
C SER A 1 30.95 -1.22 0.64
N ALA A 2 29.73 -1.16 1.17
CA ALA A 2 28.58 -0.74 0.39
C ALA A 2 28.89 0.63 -0.23
N PRO A 3 28.70 0.83 -1.54
CA PRO A 3 28.83 2.15 -2.13
C PRO A 3 27.85 3.08 -1.43
N GLY A 4 28.29 4.29 -1.11
CA GLY A 4 27.47 5.30 -0.45
C GLY A 4 26.42 5.87 -1.41
N ARG A 5 25.46 5.03 -1.83
CA ARG A 5 24.35 5.37 -2.72
C ARG A 5 23.11 5.71 -1.92
N PHE A 6 22.29 6.60 -2.46
CA PHE A 6 21.08 7.05 -1.79
C PHE A 6 20.03 5.93 -1.62
N ALA A 7 19.86 5.08 -2.63
CA ALA A 7 18.96 3.93 -2.59
C ALA A 7 19.67 2.67 -3.13
N ASP A 8 19.34 1.52 -2.55
CA ASP A 8 19.82 0.22 -3.00
C ASP A 8 18.88 -0.37 -4.06
N TYR A 9 17.56 -0.21 -3.89
CA TYR A 9 16.56 -0.75 -4.81
C TYR A 9 15.41 0.22 -5.08
N PHE A 10 14.88 0.15 -6.30
CA PHE A 10 13.55 0.61 -6.66
C PHE A 10 12.69 -0.61 -6.99
N VAL A 11 11.51 -0.70 -6.38
CA VAL A 11 10.65 -1.88 -6.43
C VAL A 11 9.25 -1.49 -6.87
N ILE A 12 8.63 -2.31 -7.71
CA ILE A 12 7.23 -2.19 -8.11
C ILE A 12 6.50 -3.43 -7.60
N CYS A 13 5.45 -3.23 -6.81
CA CYS A 13 4.57 -4.29 -6.32
C CYS A 13 3.14 -4.05 -6.79
N GLY A 14 2.36 -5.11 -7.00
CA GLY A 14 0.96 -4.98 -7.42
C GLY A 14 0.35 -6.31 -7.84
N LEU A 15 -0.72 -6.21 -8.64
CA LEU A 15 -1.43 -7.35 -9.20
C LEU A 15 -0.61 -8.02 -10.29
N ASP A 16 -0.33 -9.31 -10.12
CA ASP A 16 0.21 -10.15 -11.17
C ASP A 16 -0.94 -10.73 -12.01
N THR A 17 -1.09 -10.22 -13.23
CA THR A 17 -2.15 -10.65 -14.13
C THR A 17 -1.98 -12.08 -14.64
N GLU A 18 -0.78 -12.67 -14.53
CA GLU A 18 -0.52 -14.04 -14.99
C GLU A 18 -1.10 -15.07 -14.02
N THR A 19 -1.01 -14.81 -12.70
CA THR A 19 -1.57 -15.72 -11.68
C THR A 19 -3.00 -15.37 -11.27
N GLY A 20 -3.46 -14.17 -11.57
CA GLY A 20 -4.85 -13.76 -11.29
C GLY A 20 -5.07 -13.36 -9.83
N LEU A 21 -6.32 -13.49 -9.37
CA LEU A 21 -6.74 -13.12 -8.02
C LEU A 21 -6.51 -14.30 -7.05
N GLU A 22 -5.42 -14.25 -6.30
CA GLU A 22 -5.12 -15.19 -5.22
C GLU A 22 -5.56 -14.59 -3.87
N PRO A 23 -6.29 -15.34 -3.01
CA PRO A 23 -6.65 -14.86 -1.68
C PRO A 23 -5.39 -14.64 -0.83
N ASP A 24 -5.40 -13.61 0.01
CA ASP A 24 -4.32 -13.39 0.97
C ASP A 24 -4.54 -14.26 2.22
N GLU A 25 -3.86 -15.40 2.28
CA GLU A 25 -3.97 -16.37 3.40
C GLU A 25 -3.66 -15.75 4.78
N LEU A 26 -2.87 -14.68 4.83
CA LEU A 26 -2.51 -13.99 6.08
C LEU A 26 -3.62 -13.11 6.63
N SER A 27 -4.56 -12.70 5.78
CA SER A 27 -5.65 -11.78 6.14
C SER A 27 -6.85 -12.46 6.82
N GLY A 28 -6.86 -13.79 6.84
CA GLY A 28 -7.98 -14.60 7.30
C GLY A 28 -9.16 -14.55 6.32
N GLU A 29 -9.77 -15.70 6.02
CA GLU A 29 -10.92 -15.74 5.11
C GLU A 29 -12.15 -15.08 5.77
N ASN A 30 -12.45 -13.84 5.38
CA ASN A 30 -13.62 -13.12 5.88
C ASN A 30 -14.70 -13.03 4.78
N PHE A 31 -15.33 -14.17 4.49
CA PHE A 31 -16.34 -14.28 3.43
C PHE A 31 -17.56 -13.37 3.64
N GLU A 32 -17.80 -12.90 4.86
CA GLU A 32 -18.84 -11.91 5.19
C GLU A 32 -18.61 -10.54 4.53
N GLN A 33 -17.37 -10.24 4.12
CA GLN A 33 -17.05 -9.00 3.43
C GLN A 33 -17.26 -9.13 1.92
N THR A 34 -17.72 -8.02 1.31
CA THR A 34 -17.85 -7.95 -0.15
C THR A 34 -16.48 -8.13 -0.83
N PRO A 35 -16.43 -8.70 -2.05
CA PRO A 35 -15.16 -8.96 -2.73
C PRO A 35 -14.23 -7.74 -2.89
N LEU A 36 -14.75 -6.51 -3.08
CA LEU A 36 -13.92 -5.30 -3.12
C LEU A 36 -13.24 -4.98 -1.77
N ARG A 37 -13.82 -5.45 -0.65
CA ARG A 37 -13.27 -5.27 0.70
C ARG A 37 -12.34 -6.41 1.12
N ARG A 38 -12.29 -7.50 0.35
CA ARG A 38 -11.34 -8.59 0.57
C ARG A 38 -9.95 -8.19 0.10
N THR A 39 -8.94 -8.74 0.74
CA THR A 39 -7.55 -8.54 0.41
C THR A 39 -7.04 -9.71 -0.43
N PHE A 40 -6.30 -9.39 -1.49
CA PHE A 40 -5.69 -10.39 -2.38
C PHE A 40 -4.17 -10.31 -2.29
N LYS A 41 -3.50 -11.41 -2.63
CA LYS A 41 -2.05 -11.47 -2.59
C LYS A 41 -1.44 -10.52 -3.62
N SER A 42 -0.49 -9.70 -3.17
CA SER A 42 0.32 -8.85 -4.04
C SER A 42 1.65 -9.54 -4.38
N LYS A 43 2.30 -9.11 -5.46
CA LYS A 43 3.64 -9.59 -5.83
C LYS A 43 4.59 -8.45 -6.16
N VAL A 44 5.88 -8.70 -6.00
CA VAL A 44 6.94 -7.89 -6.60
C VAL A 44 6.91 -8.12 -8.11
N LEU A 45 6.48 -7.12 -8.86
CA LEU A 45 6.35 -7.14 -10.32
C LEU A 45 7.69 -6.82 -11.00
N ALA A 46 8.46 -5.90 -10.42
CA ALA A 46 9.79 -5.54 -10.92
C ALA A 46 10.66 -5.00 -9.78
N ARG A 47 11.98 -5.15 -9.94
CA ARG A 47 12.98 -4.54 -9.06
C ARG A 47 14.20 -4.10 -9.85
N TYR A 48 14.80 -3.00 -9.43
CA TYR A 48 15.99 -2.43 -10.05
C TYR A 48 16.99 -1.98 -8.99
N PRO A 49 18.27 -2.37 -9.10
CA PRO A 49 18.79 -3.45 -9.95
C PRO A 49 18.19 -4.82 -9.57
N GLU A 50 18.47 -5.85 -10.36
CA GLU A 50 18.03 -7.22 -10.04
C GLU A 50 18.67 -7.77 -8.76
N ASN A 51 19.91 -7.37 -8.47
CA ASN A 51 20.65 -7.76 -7.27
C ASN A 51 21.69 -6.71 -6.86
N VAL A 52 21.96 -6.67 -5.56
CA VAL A 52 22.96 -5.81 -4.92
C VAL A 52 23.77 -6.65 -3.93
N GLU A 53 25.10 -6.70 -4.09
CA GLU A 53 25.97 -7.59 -3.31
C GLU A 53 25.92 -7.35 -1.79
N TRP A 54 25.80 -6.10 -1.36
CA TRP A 54 25.77 -5.73 0.07
C TRP A 54 24.37 -5.74 0.68
N ASN A 55 23.34 -5.95 -0.14
CA ASN A 55 21.95 -5.97 0.29
C ASN A 55 21.21 -7.01 -0.56
N PRO A 56 21.33 -8.31 -0.25
CA PRO A 56 20.58 -9.35 -0.96
C PRO A 56 19.08 -9.09 -0.89
N PHE A 57 18.39 -9.24 -2.03
CA PHE A 57 16.96 -8.94 -2.12
C PHE A 57 16.10 -10.10 -1.60
N ASP A 58 15.30 -9.83 -0.58
CA ASP A 58 14.27 -10.75 -0.08
C ASP A 58 12.92 -10.37 -0.70
N GLN A 59 12.48 -11.17 -1.68
CA GLN A 59 11.27 -10.88 -2.45
C GLN A 59 9.98 -11.02 -1.64
N ASP A 60 9.93 -11.98 -0.72
CA ASP A 60 8.74 -12.26 0.06
C ASP A 60 8.57 -11.18 1.15
N ALA A 61 9.66 -10.85 1.86
CA ALA A 61 9.63 -9.79 2.87
C ALA A 61 9.33 -8.41 2.25
N VAL A 62 9.98 -8.06 1.14
CA VAL A 62 9.74 -6.78 0.46
C VAL A 62 8.33 -6.73 -0.11
N GLY A 63 7.84 -7.81 -0.73
CA GLY A 63 6.47 -7.88 -1.24
C GLY A 63 5.43 -7.63 -0.14
N MET A 64 5.56 -8.34 0.99
CA MET A 64 4.69 -8.21 2.15
C MET A 64 4.72 -6.79 2.75
N LEU A 65 5.91 -6.21 2.93
CA LEU A 65 6.06 -4.90 3.58
C LEU A 65 5.70 -3.73 2.66
N CYS A 66 5.84 -3.90 1.33
CA CYS A 66 5.41 -2.90 0.37
C CYS A 66 3.89 -2.77 0.32
N MET A 67 3.15 -3.87 0.53
CA MET A 67 1.68 -3.88 0.53
C MET A 67 1.17 -4.73 1.70
N PRO A 68 1.26 -4.20 2.94
CA PRO A 68 0.98 -4.97 4.16
C PRO A 68 -0.50 -5.35 4.35
N LYS A 69 -1.40 -4.71 3.59
CA LYS A 69 -2.83 -5.04 3.51
C LYS A 69 -3.18 -5.78 2.22
N GLY A 70 -2.19 -6.34 1.52
CA GLY A 70 -2.36 -6.94 0.21
C GLY A 70 -2.86 -5.96 -0.87
N LEU A 71 -3.44 -6.52 -1.92
CA LEU A 71 -4.14 -5.77 -2.96
C LEU A 71 -5.53 -5.37 -2.46
N ALA A 72 -5.89 -4.13 -2.78
CA ALA A 72 -7.20 -3.57 -2.55
C ALA A 72 -7.82 -3.19 -3.89
N PHE A 73 -9.12 -3.40 -4.02
CA PHE A 73 -9.87 -3.03 -5.21
C PHE A 73 -10.83 -1.88 -4.92
N LYS A 74 -11.02 -1.03 -5.92
CA LYS A 74 -11.87 0.16 -5.85
C LYS A 74 -12.62 0.34 -7.15
N THR A 75 -13.70 1.09 -7.10
CA THR A 75 -14.44 1.57 -8.26
C THR A 75 -14.17 3.05 -8.51
N GLN A 76 -14.73 3.58 -9.60
CA GLN A 76 -14.73 5.01 -9.89
C GLN A 76 -15.36 5.87 -8.77
N ALA A 77 -16.25 5.29 -7.95
CA ALA A 77 -16.93 6.00 -6.85
C ALA A 77 -16.04 6.19 -5.61
N ASP A 78 -15.00 5.38 -5.45
CA ASP A 78 -14.15 5.40 -4.26
C ASP A 78 -13.02 6.43 -4.36
N SER A 79 -12.57 6.98 -3.22
CA SER A 79 -11.36 7.81 -3.20
C SER A 79 -10.13 6.97 -3.53
N ARG A 80 -9.29 7.47 -4.44
CA ARG A 80 -8.09 6.80 -4.95
C ARG A 80 -6.81 7.60 -4.65
N GLU A 81 -6.83 8.39 -3.58
CA GLU A 81 -5.66 9.17 -3.16
C GLU A 81 -4.47 8.25 -2.84
N PRO A 82 -3.26 8.57 -3.33
CA PRO A 82 -2.05 7.81 -2.99
C PRO A 82 -1.76 7.84 -1.49
N GLN A 83 -1.30 6.70 -0.97
CA GLN A 83 -0.97 6.51 0.44
C GLN A 83 0.51 6.18 0.58
N PHE A 84 1.19 6.89 1.47
CA PHE A 84 2.60 6.68 1.78
C PHE A 84 2.76 5.94 3.10
N HIS A 85 3.63 4.94 3.14
CA HIS A 85 4.08 4.32 4.39
C HIS A 85 5.55 3.95 4.31
N SER A 86 6.15 3.70 5.48
CA SER A 86 7.54 3.26 5.59
C SER A 86 7.64 2.01 6.44
N PHE A 87 8.68 1.21 6.20
CA PHE A 87 8.97 0.00 6.97
C PHE A 87 10.48 -0.17 7.17
N ILE A 88 10.86 -1.08 8.06
CA ILE A 88 12.25 -1.40 8.38
C ILE A 88 12.44 -2.90 8.21
N ILE A 89 13.47 -3.29 7.46
CA ILE A 89 13.92 -4.68 7.40
C ILE A 89 15.19 -4.77 8.26
N THR A 90 15.11 -5.58 9.31
CA THR A 90 16.26 -5.86 10.19
C THR A 90 16.80 -7.24 9.84
N ARG A 91 18.09 -7.32 9.53
CA ARG A 91 18.77 -8.58 9.21
C ARG A 91 19.27 -9.29 10.45
N GLU A 92 19.69 -10.54 10.28
CA GLU A 92 20.29 -11.37 11.33
C GLU A 92 21.56 -10.75 11.96
N ASP A 93 22.33 -9.97 11.20
CA ASP A 93 23.51 -9.26 11.69
C ASP A 93 23.17 -7.96 12.45
N GLY A 94 21.87 -7.67 12.63
CA GLY A 94 21.36 -6.46 13.27
C GLY A 94 21.37 -5.21 12.37
N SER A 95 21.87 -5.32 11.13
CA SER A 95 21.81 -4.23 10.16
C SER A 95 20.36 -3.94 9.75
N ARG A 96 20.06 -2.67 9.47
CA ARG A 96 18.73 -2.20 9.11
C ARG A 96 18.75 -1.57 7.74
N THR A 97 17.73 -1.88 6.94
CA THR A 97 17.41 -1.17 5.71
C THR A 97 16.00 -0.59 5.83
N PHE A 98 15.77 0.53 5.14
CA PHE A 98 14.54 1.30 5.26
C PHE A 98 13.78 1.23 3.94
N GLY A 99 12.52 0.85 4.00
CA GLY A 99 11.62 0.86 2.86
C GLY A 99 10.66 2.03 2.93
N PHE A 100 10.41 2.65 1.78
CA PHE A 100 9.47 3.74 1.62
C PHE A 100 8.56 3.44 0.44
N SER A 101 7.28 3.27 0.70
CA SER A 101 6.28 2.83 -0.27
C SER A 101 5.26 3.93 -0.54
N LEU A 102 4.90 4.09 -1.80
CA LEU A 102 3.76 4.86 -2.24
C LEU A 102 2.78 3.92 -2.96
N THR A 103 1.65 3.69 -2.32
CA THR A 103 0.54 2.89 -2.86
C THR A 103 -0.46 3.81 -3.54
N PHE A 104 -0.85 3.50 -4.77
CA PHE A 104 -1.84 4.21 -5.57
C PHE A 104 -2.73 3.20 -6.30
N PHE A 105 -3.70 3.67 -7.07
CA PHE A 105 -4.64 2.81 -7.80
C PHE A 105 -4.50 3.01 -9.30
N GLU A 106 -4.40 1.91 -10.05
CA GLU A 106 -4.44 1.91 -11.52
C GLU A 106 -5.67 1.17 -12.04
N GLU A 107 -6.11 1.52 -13.25
CA GLU A 107 -7.24 0.87 -13.90
C GLU A 107 -6.88 -0.58 -14.26
N VAL A 108 -7.79 -1.51 -13.92
CA VAL A 108 -7.65 -2.92 -14.30
C VAL A 108 -8.03 -3.07 -15.77
N THR A 109 -7.03 -3.22 -16.62
CA THR A 109 -7.22 -3.44 -18.07
C THR A 109 -7.47 -4.90 -18.43
N SER A 110 -7.10 -5.84 -17.54
CA SER A 110 -7.28 -7.28 -17.77
C SER A 110 -8.74 -7.70 -17.62
N LYS A 111 -9.36 -8.09 -18.74
CA LYS A 111 -10.74 -8.60 -18.75
C LYS A 111 -10.92 -9.84 -17.87
N GLN A 112 -9.89 -10.69 -17.76
CA GLN A 112 -9.94 -11.89 -16.92
C GLN A 112 -10.10 -11.52 -15.44
N ILE A 113 -9.38 -10.49 -14.97
CA ILE A 113 -9.49 -10.00 -13.59
C ILE A 113 -10.86 -9.38 -13.35
N CYS A 114 -11.35 -8.55 -14.29
CA CYS A 114 -12.68 -7.95 -14.18
C CYS A 114 -13.78 -9.03 -14.11
N SER A 115 -13.71 -10.05 -14.98
CA SER A 115 -14.65 -11.18 -14.94
C SER A 115 -14.53 -11.99 -13.65
N ALA A 116 -13.31 -12.27 -13.17
CA ALA A 116 -13.10 -12.96 -11.90
C ALA A 116 -13.72 -12.20 -10.72
N MET A 117 -13.51 -10.87 -10.66
CA MET A 117 -14.12 -10.02 -9.63
C MET A 117 -15.65 -10.07 -9.70
N GLN A 118 -16.23 -10.01 -10.90
CA GLN A 118 -17.68 -10.15 -11.09
C GLN A 118 -18.19 -11.52 -10.61
N THR A 119 -17.47 -12.60 -10.93
CA THR A 119 -17.81 -13.95 -10.45
C THR A 119 -17.78 -14.03 -8.92
N LEU A 120 -16.76 -13.45 -8.27
CA LEU A 120 -16.69 -13.40 -6.81
C LEU A 120 -17.88 -12.65 -6.20
N TYR A 121 -18.38 -11.60 -6.85
CA TYR A 121 -19.59 -10.89 -6.43
C TYR A 121 -20.85 -11.74 -6.59
N HIS A 122 -21.00 -12.46 -7.69
CA HIS A 122 -22.11 -13.38 -7.88
C HIS A 122 -22.12 -14.50 -6.84
N MET A 123 -20.95 -15.08 -6.54
CA MET A 123 -20.80 -16.10 -5.50
C MET A 123 -21.17 -15.55 -4.11
N HIS A 124 -20.61 -14.40 -3.73
CA HIS A 124 -20.91 -13.76 -2.44
C HIS A 124 -22.40 -13.45 -2.28
N ASN A 125 -23.06 -12.92 -3.31
CA ASN A 125 -24.49 -12.60 -3.23
C ASN A 125 -25.35 -13.86 -3.11
N ALA A 126 -25.01 -14.93 -3.84
CA ALA A 126 -25.73 -16.20 -3.73
C ALA A 126 -25.59 -16.82 -2.33
N GLU A 127 -24.38 -16.80 -1.74
CA GLU A 127 -24.15 -17.26 -0.37
C GLU A 127 -24.89 -16.39 0.66
N TYR A 128 -24.89 -15.07 0.47
CA TYR A 128 -25.59 -14.15 1.34
C TYR A 128 -27.11 -14.39 1.35
N ASP A 129 -27.70 -14.59 0.17
CA ASP A 129 -29.12 -14.87 0.01
C ASP A 129 -29.52 -16.17 0.73
N ILE A 130 -28.71 -17.24 0.63
CA ILE A 130 -28.96 -18.51 1.33
C ILE A 130 -28.97 -18.33 2.86
N LEU A 131 -28.07 -17.49 3.40
CA LEU A 131 -27.95 -17.27 4.83
C LEU A 131 -29.03 -16.34 5.40
N HIS A 132 -29.60 -15.44 4.57
CA HIS A 132 -30.48 -14.36 5.03
C HIS A 132 -31.92 -14.44 4.50
N THR A 133 -32.26 -15.41 3.65
CA THR A 133 -33.66 -15.72 3.34
C THR A 133 -34.22 -16.68 4.40
N PRO A 134 -35.28 -16.30 5.13
CA PRO A 134 -35.94 -17.23 6.04
C PRO A 134 -36.55 -18.38 5.23
N PRO A 135 -36.57 -19.63 5.75
CA PRO A 135 -37.23 -20.73 5.06
C PRO A 135 -38.72 -20.40 4.94
N THR A 136 -39.19 -20.12 3.74
CA THR A 136 -40.63 -20.09 3.44
C THR A 136 -41.14 -21.52 3.55
N ASN A 137 -41.72 -21.85 4.71
CA ASN A 137 -42.58 -23.01 4.83
C ASN A 137 -43.81 -22.77 3.92
N ASP A 138 -43.84 -23.46 2.78
CA ASP A 138 -45.06 -23.57 1.99
C ASP A 138 -46.15 -24.25 2.83
N LYS A 139 -47.14 -23.46 3.26
CA LYS A 139 -48.50 -23.89 3.49
C LYS A 139 -49.48 -22.77 3.14
N ASP A 140 -50.08 -22.90 1.97
CA ASP A 140 -51.43 -22.52 1.53
C ASP A 140 -52.13 -21.32 2.20
N GLY A 141 -52.50 -20.32 1.41
CA GLY A 141 -53.53 -19.35 1.80
C GLY A 141 -53.64 -18.11 0.94
N CYS A 142 -54.78 -17.97 0.26
CA CYS A 142 -55.16 -16.85 -0.60
C CYS A 142 -55.21 -15.48 0.13
N SER A 143 -54.93 -14.41 -0.64
CA SER A 143 -55.35 -13.01 -0.47
C SER A 143 -54.87 -12.21 0.75
N SER A 144 -54.12 -11.13 0.50
CA SER A 144 -54.58 -9.73 0.68
C SER A 144 -53.43 -8.73 0.52
N THR A 145 -53.76 -7.59 -0.06
CA THR A 145 -52.95 -6.35 -0.14
C THR A 145 -52.19 -6.05 1.14
N GLY A 146 -50.87 -5.88 1.02
CA GLY A 146 -50.03 -5.36 2.09
C GLY A 146 -48.71 -4.88 1.51
N ASP A 147 -48.50 -3.57 1.56
CA ASP A 147 -47.23 -2.91 1.27
C ASP A 147 -46.11 -3.59 2.06
N CYS A 148 -45.34 -4.46 1.40
CA CYS A 148 -44.09 -4.95 1.92
C CYS A 148 -43.06 -3.84 1.76
N ASN A 149 -42.97 -3.04 2.82
CA ASN A 149 -41.91 -2.06 3.04
C ASN A 149 -40.58 -2.83 3.08
N GLY A 150 -39.99 -3.06 1.90
CA GLY A 150 -38.72 -3.72 1.71
C GLY A 150 -37.70 -3.06 2.60
N THR A 151 -37.30 -3.80 3.63
CA THR A 151 -36.33 -3.46 4.64
C THR A 151 -35.14 -2.72 4.01
N SER A 152 -34.82 -1.58 4.61
CA SER A 152 -33.79 -0.61 4.23
C SER A 152 -32.40 -1.19 3.90
N VAL A 153 -32.16 -2.47 4.21
CA VAL A 153 -30.92 -3.23 3.97
C VAL A 153 -30.74 -3.61 2.50
N SER A 154 -31.79 -4.03 1.81
CA SER A 154 -31.73 -4.45 0.39
C SER A 154 -31.44 -3.29 -0.57
N LYS A 155 -31.81 -2.06 -0.19
CA LYS A 155 -31.46 -0.83 -0.92
C LYS A 155 -30.02 -0.38 -0.67
N LEU A 156 -29.43 -0.69 0.50
CA LEU A 156 -28.05 -0.30 0.84
C LEU A 156 -27.00 -1.20 0.15
N GLN A 157 -27.29 -2.50 0.00
CA GLN A 157 -26.35 -3.45 -0.63
C GLN A 157 -26.16 -3.25 -2.14
N ARG A 158 -27.15 -2.69 -2.83
CA ARG A 158 -27.06 -2.39 -4.27
C ARG A 158 -26.03 -1.31 -4.62
N PHE A 159 -25.57 -0.53 -3.63
CA PHE A 159 -24.54 0.50 -3.81
C PHE A 159 -23.09 -0.04 -3.70
N ASN A 160 -22.89 -1.32 -3.36
CA ASN A 160 -21.55 -1.92 -3.21
C ASN A 160 -21.30 -3.12 -4.13
N SER A 161 -22.19 -3.41 -5.08
CA SER A 161 -22.02 -4.48 -6.07
C SER A 161 -21.26 -3.97 -7.29
N TYR A 162 -20.12 -4.58 -7.60
CA TYR A 162 -19.38 -4.33 -8.83
C TYR A 162 -20.13 -4.92 -10.04
N ASP A 163 -20.37 -4.11 -11.07
CA ASP A 163 -20.94 -4.52 -12.36
C ASP A 163 -19.94 -4.23 -13.49
N ILE A 164 -19.42 -5.27 -14.14
CA ILE A 164 -18.43 -5.16 -15.22
C ILE A 164 -18.89 -4.29 -16.39
N SER A 165 -20.20 -4.15 -16.60
CA SER A 165 -20.76 -3.37 -17.72
C SER A 165 -20.87 -1.87 -17.42
N ARG A 166 -20.85 -1.50 -16.13
CA ARG A 166 -21.10 -0.14 -15.66
C ARG A 166 -19.94 0.47 -14.88
N ASP A 167 -19.15 -0.35 -14.22
CA ASP A 167 -18.11 0.07 -13.30
C ASP A 167 -16.71 -0.13 -13.88
N THR A 168 -15.85 0.84 -13.58
CA THR A 168 -14.42 0.76 -13.86
C THR A 168 -13.73 0.24 -12.60
N LEU A 169 -13.05 -0.90 -12.74
CA LEU A 169 -12.32 -1.52 -11.63
C LEU A 169 -10.90 -0.95 -11.56
N TYR A 170 -10.48 -0.63 -10.34
CA TYR A 170 -9.13 -0.18 -10.03
C TYR A 170 -8.52 -1.13 -9.01
N VAL A 171 -7.22 -1.36 -9.12
CA VAL A 171 -6.44 -2.18 -8.19
C VAL A 171 -5.28 -1.38 -7.61
N SER A 172 -4.94 -1.64 -6.36
CA SER A 172 -3.77 -1.01 -5.75
C SER A 172 -2.47 -1.50 -6.37
N LYS A 173 -1.52 -0.57 -6.51
CA LYS A 173 -0.15 -0.77 -6.97
C LYS A 173 0.78 0.06 -6.10
N CYS A 174 1.98 -0.42 -5.88
CA CYS A 174 2.96 0.22 -5.02
C CYS A 174 4.28 0.41 -5.77
N ILE A 175 4.87 1.60 -5.64
CA ILE A 175 6.29 1.82 -5.93
C ILE A 175 7.05 2.06 -4.63
N CYS A 176 8.25 1.50 -4.50
CA CYS A 176 9.01 1.52 -3.26
C CYS A 176 10.49 1.80 -3.49
N LEU A 177 11.10 2.54 -2.57
CA LEU A 177 12.56 2.71 -2.46
C LEU A 177 13.06 1.96 -1.23
N ILE A 178 14.10 1.16 -1.40
CA ILE A 178 14.87 0.56 -0.30
C ILE A 178 16.17 1.34 -0.16
N THR A 179 16.43 1.89 1.03
CA THR A 179 17.58 2.76 1.29
C THR A 179 18.37 2.31 2.52
N PRO A 180 19.67 2.65 2.59
CA PRO A 180 20.50 2.37 3.77
C PRO A 180 20.29 3.37 4.92
N MET A 181 19.60 4.50 4.68
CA MET A 181 19.32 5.53 5.69
C MET A 181 17.88 6.03 5.60
N SER A 182 17.30 6.40 6.74
CA SER A 182 15.89 6.80 6.84
C SER A 182 15.62 8.25 6.40
N PHE A 183 15.81 8.56 5.11
CA PHE A 183 15.49 9.87 4.52
C PHE A 183 14.03 9.95 4.09
N MET A 184 13.11 9.82 5.05
CA MET A 184 11.67 9.71 4.79
C MET A 184 11.14 10.82 3.88
N LYS A 185 11.46 12.09 4.14
CA LYS A 185 10.90 13.23 3.37
C LYS A 185 11.41 13.24 1.95
N ALA A 186 12.67 12.89 1.76
CA ALA A 186 13.26 12.81 0.43
C ALA A 186 12.63 11.66 -0.37
N CYS A 187 12.55 10.46 0.22
CA CYS A 187 11.98 9.30 -0.45
C CYS A 187 10.50 9.50 -0.79
N LYS A 188 9.71 10.05 0.15
CA LYS A 188 8.31 10.44 -0.10
C LYS A 188 8.19 11.36 -1.31
N LYS A 189 8.98 12.44 -1.36
CA LYS A 189 8.98 13.38 -2.49
C LYS A 189 9.42 12.73 -3.81
N VAL A 190 10.41 11.84 -3.80
CA VAL A 190 10.82 11.10 -5.00
C VAL A 190 9.63 10.32 -5.55
N LEU A 191 8.98 9.51 -4.71
CA LEU A 191 7.89 8.64 -5.11
C LEU A 191 6.66 9.43 -5.55
N GLU A 192 6.31 10.50 -4.83
CA GLU A 192 5.21 11.40 -5.20
C GLU A 192 5.43 12.04 -6.57
N GLN A 193 6.65 12.53 -6.84
CA GLN A 193 6.99 13.11 -8.14
C GLN A 193 6.99 12.08 -9.28
N LEU A 194 7.47 10.86 -9.02
CA LEU A 194 7.41 9.77 -9.99
C LEU A 194 5.96 9.39 -10.31
N HIS A 195 5.12 9.22 -9.28
CA HIS A 195 3.70 8.92 -9.47
C HIS A 195 2.96 10.05 -10.19
N GLN A 196 3.25 11.31 -9.84
CA GLN A 196 2.71 12.47 -10.56
C GLN A 196 3.12 12.45 -12.03
N ALA A 197 4.34 12.02 -12.34
CA ALA A 197 4.83 11.97 -13.72
C ALA A 197 4.20 10.86 -14.55
N VAL A 198 3.89 9.72 -13.94
CA VAL A 198 3.16 8.61 -14.58
C VAL A 198 1.70 8.98 -14.87
N THR A 199 1.07 9.74 -13.97
CA THR A 199 -0.36 10.08 -14.06
C THR A 199 -0.63 11.40 -14.78
N SER A 200 0.40 12.21 -15.03
CA SER A 200 0.28 13.49 -15.71
C SER A 200 -0.04 13.31 -17.20
N PRO A 201 -0.95 14.12 -17.77
CA PRO A 201 -1.18 14.15 -19.22
C PRO A 201 0.01 14.73 -19.99
N GLN A 202 0.87 15.50 -19.33
CA GLN A 202 2.10 16.04 -19.92
C GLN A 202 3.28 15.11 -19.60
N PRO A 203 4.11 14.76 -20.60
CA PRO A 203 5.27 13.91 -20.38
C PRO A 203 6.30 14.61 -19.49
N PRO A 204 7.03 13.87 -18.65
CA PRO A 204 8.13 14.42 -17.86
C PRO A 204 9.29 14.89 -18.76
N PRO A 205 10.17 15.78 -18.26
CA PRO A 205 11.31 16.29 -19.03
C PRO A 205 12.29 15.22 -19.53
N LEU A 206 12.41 14.11 -18.80
CA LEU A 206 13.23 12.94 -19.15
C LEU A 206 12.39 11.66 -18.99
N PRO A 207 12.78 10.54 -19.62
CA PRO A 207 12.17 9.24 -19.35
C PRO A 207 12.22 8.89 -17.84
N LEU A 208 11.19 8.21 -17.33
CA LEU A 208 11.08 7.85 -15.91
C LEU A 208 12.29 7.03 -15.43
N GLU A 209 12.81 6.17 -16.30
CA GLU A 209 13.99 5.34 -16.09
C GLU A 209 15.24 6.19 -15.82
N SER A 210 15.35 7.38 -16.39
CA SER A 210 16.48 8.29 -16.14
C SER A 210 16.46 8.81 -14.70
N TYR A 211 15.27 9.11 -14.16
CA TYR A 211 15.13 9.52 -12.76
C TYR A 211 15.39 8.35 -11.80
N ILE A 212 14.87 7.16 -12.12
CA ILE A 212 15.12 5.95 -11.32
C ILE A 212 16.62 5.61 -11.33
N TYR A 213 17.25 5.64 -12.51
CA TYR A 213 18.69 5.43 -12.66
C TYR A 213 19.50 6.43 -11.83
N ASN A 214 19.17 7.73 -11.92
CA ASN A 214 19.85 8.77 -11.17
C ASN A 214 19.81 8.49 -9.65
N ILE A 215 18.64 8.12 -9.10
CA ILE A 215 18.48 7.81 -7.67
C ILE A 215 19.29 6.59 -7.24
N LEU A 216 19.35 5.55 -8.09
CA LEU A 216 20.02 4.29 -7.77
C LEU A 216 21.55 4.35 -7.94
N TYR A 217 22.06 5.14 -8.89
CA TYR A 217 23.46 5.06 -9.31
C TYR A 217 24.25 6.35 -9.14
N GLU A 218 23.61 7.52 -9.29
CA GLU A 218 24.31 8.81 -9.35
C GLU A 218 24.18 9.62 -8.06
N VAL A 219 23.05 9.50 -7.34
CA VAL A 219 22.83 10.25 -6.08
C VAL A 219 23.60 9.57 -4.94
N PRO A 220 24.61 10.23 -4.34
CA PRO A 220 25.35 9.66 -3.24
C PRO A 220 24.60 9.84 -1.91
N LEU A 221 25.04 9.14 -0.86
CA LEU A 221 24.66 9.48 0.50
C LEU A 221 25.31 10.81 0.89
N PRO A 222 24.58 11.70 1.60
CA PRO A 222 25.19 12.86 2.20
C PRO A 222 26.31 12.42 3.17
N PRO A 223 27.48 13.09 3.16
CA PRO A 223 28.47 12.94 4.23
C PRO A 223 27.86 13.31 5.60
N ALA A 224 28.42 12.79 6.69
CA ALA A 224 27.94 13.13 8.02
C ALA A 224 28.03 14.66 8.27
N GLY A 225 26.97 15.25 8.82
CA GLY A 225 26.86 16.68 9.07
C GLY A 225 26.62 17.54 7.81
N ARG A 226 26.23 16.94 6.68
CA ARG A 226 25.98 17.65 5.42
C ARG A 226 24.56 17.42 4.90
N SER A 227 24.10 18.38 4.11
CA SER A 227 22.87 18.30 3.33
C SER A 227 23.20 18.02 1.87
N LEU A 228 22.34 17.25 1.21
CA LEU A 228 22.39 16.99 -0.22
C LEU A 228 21.12 17.52 -0.86
N LYS A 229 21.28 18.20 -2.00
CA LYS A 229 20.18 18.61 -2.87
C LYS A 229 20.41 17.98 -4.24
N PHE A 230 19.43 17.26 -4.74
CA PHE A 230 19.46 16.64 -6.07
C PHE A 230 18.15 16.93 -6.82
N SER A 231 18.17 16.73 -8.13
CA SER A 231 17.01 16.97 -8.99
C SER A 231 16.03 15.80 -8.93
N GLY A 232 14.78 16.09 -8.57
CA GLY A 232 13.65 15.20 -8.83
C GLY A 232 13.02 15.46 -10.21
N VAL A 233 11.85 14.87 -10.47
CA VAL A 233 11.12 15.05 -11.73
C VAL A 233 10.62 16.48 -11.92
N TYR A 234 9.99 17.04 -10.88
CA TYR A 234 9.32 18.34 -10.94
C TYR A 234 9.91 19.39 -10.00
N GLY A 235 10.93 19.03 -9.23
CA GLY A 235 11.57 19.95 -8.31
C GLY A 235 12.71 19.32 -7.53
N PRO A 236 13.49 20.13 -6.82
CA PRO A 236 14.61 19.63 -6.05
C PRO A 236 14.15 18.81 -4.84
N ILE A 237 14.94 17.80 -4.52
CA ILE A 237 14.77 16.94 -3.36
C ILE A 237 15.97 17.16 -2.44
N ILE A 238 15.70 17.28 -1.15
CA ILE A 238 16.71 17.62 -0.13
C ILE A 238 16.66 16.57 0.96
N CYS A 239 17.83 16.08 1.35
CA CYS A 239 18.02 15.27 2.56
C CYS A 239 19.23 15.78 3.35
N GLN A 240 19.26 15.49 4.64
CA GLN A 240 20.34 15.88 5.53
C GLN A 240 20.77 14.70 6.38
N ARG A 241 22.07 14.49 6.50
CA ARG A 241 22.64 13.51 7.41
C ARG A 241 23.20 14.23 8.65
N PRO A 242 22.73 13.91 9.86
CA PRO A 242 23.30 14.43 11.09
C PRO A 242 24.79 14.14 11.22
N SER A 243 25.51 14.98 11.95
CA SER A 243 26.89 14.72 12.34
C SER A 243 26.95 13.62 13.42
N THR A 244 28.14 13.09 13.69
CA THR A 244 28.35 12.09 14.75
C THR A 244 28.12 12.63 16.15
N SER A 245 28.06 13.96 16.31
CA SER A 245 27.84 14.64 17.60
C SER A 245 26.39 15.07 17.80
N GLU A 246 25.50 14.74 16.87
CA GLU A 246 24.07 15.07 16.90
C GLU A 246 23.23 13.83 17.23
N LEU A 247 21.93 14.05 17.47
CA LEU A 247 20.97 12.95 17.60
C LEU A 247 20.94 12.09 16.33
N PRO A 248 20.61 10.79 16.45
CA PRO A 248 20.44 9.91 15.31
C PRO A 248 19.45 10.49 14.28
N LEU A 249 19.64 10.13 13.00
CA LEU A 249 18.75 10.55 11.94
C LEU A 249 17.31 10.12 12.24
N PHE A 250 16.43 11.11 12.42
CA PHE A 250 14.99 10.92 12.54
C PHE A 250 14.28 11.96 11.68
N ASP A 251 13.84 11.53 10.49
CA ASP A 251 13.21 12.43 9.51
C ASP A 251 11.68 12.38 9.51
N PHE A 252 11.10 11.64 10.46
CA PHE A 252 9.65 11.53 10.63
C PHE A 252 9.08 12.74 11.39
N PRO A 253 7.85 13.17 11.06
CA PRO A 253 7.18 14.27 11.74
C PRO A 253 6.75 13.86 13.15
N VAL A 254 7.57 14.18 14.16
CA VAL A 254 7.26 13.93 15.59
C VAL A 254 5.90 14.52 15.99
N LYS A 255 5.52 15.65 15.39
CA LYS A 255 4.23 16.31 15.61
C LYS A 255 3.04 15.36 15.39
N GLU A 256 3.09 14.53 14.34
CA GLU A 256 2.00 13.59 14.01
C GLU A 256 1.81 12.55 15.10
N VAL A 257 2.88 12.10 15.77
CA VAL A 257 2.79 11.16 16.90
C VAL A 257 1.98 11.77 18.05
N PHE A 258 2.24 13.04 18.39
CA PHE A 258 1.50 13.72 19.45
C PHE A 258 0.08 14.06 19.05
N GLU A 259 -0.18 14.37 17.77
CA GLU A 259 -1.53 14.63 17.25
C GLU A 259 -2.40 13.36 17.25
N LEU A 260 -1.80 12.19 16.95
CA LEU A 260 -2.52 10.92 16.89
C LEU A 260 -2.71 10.28 18.27
N LEU A 261 -1.68 10.30 19.12
CA LEU A 261 -1.70 9.59 20.40
C LEU A 261 -2.07 10.50 21.58
N GLY A 262 -1.79 11.80 21.50
CA GLY A 262 -1.85 12.69 22.66
C GLY A 262 -0.68 12.49 23.63
N VAL A 263 -0.44 13.48 24.50
CA VAL A 263 0.74 13.51 25.38
C VAL A 263 0.78 12.33 26.36
N GLU A 264 -0.36 12.00 26.98
CA GLU A 264 -0.45 10.94 27.98
C GLU A 264 -0.04 9.57 27.40
N ASN A 265 -0.58 9.21 26.24
CA ASN A 265 -0.25 7.95 25.57
C ASN A 265 1.20 7.93 25.07
N VAL A 266 1.77 9.07 24.67
CA VAL A 266 3.21 9.14 24.30
C VAL A 266 4.10 8.88 25.50
N VAL A 267 3.78 9.44 26.68
CA VAL A 267 4.53 9.17 27.91
C VAL A 267 4.38 7.71 28.33
N GLN A 268 3.18 7.14 28.21
CA GLN A 268 2.94 5.72 28.46
C GLN A 268 3.76 4.84 27.49
N LEU A 269 3.72 5.14 26.20
CA LEU A 269 4.49 4.44 25.17
C LEU A 269 6.00 4.48 25.48
N PHE A 270 6.52 5.65 25.84
CA PHE A 270 7.90 5.82 26.24
C PHE A 270 8.24 5.01 27.50
N THR A 271 7.35 5.00 28.49
CA THR A 271 7.51 4.21 29.72
C THR A 271 7.52 2.71 29.42
N CYS A 272 6.60 2.24 28.58
CA CYS A 272 6.57 0.85 28.12
C CYS A 272 7.86 0.47 27.39
N ALA A 273 8.41 1.36 26.57
CA ALA A 273 9.67 1.11 25.87
C ALA A 273 10.88 1.03 26.83
N LEU A 274 10.95 1.91 27.84
CA LEU A 274 12.00 1.86 28.86
C LEU A 274 11.94 0.61 29.74
N LEU A 275 10.74 0.06 29.93
CA LEU A 275 10.51 -1.19 30.67
C LEU A 275 10.59 -2.44 29.77
N GLU A 276 10.98 -2.27 28.50
CA GLU A 276 11.08 -3.36 27.52
C GLU A 276 9.80 -4.18 27.35
N PHE A 277 8.63 -3.55 27.53
CA PHE A 277 7.35 -4.22 27.29
C PHE A 277 7.12 -4.47 25.79
N GLN A 278 6.36 -5.53 25.51
CA GLN A 278 5.84 -5.78 24.17
C GLN A 278 4.76 -4.74 23.84
N ILE A 279 5.00 -3.96 22.79
CA ILE A 279 4.13 -2.87 22.37
C ILE A 279 3.54 -3.20 21.00
N LEU A 280 2.22 -3.15 20.88
CA LEU A 280 1.49 -3.21 19.63
C LEU A 280 0.76 -1.89 19.39
N LEU A 281 1.02 -1.25 18.27
CA LEU A 281 0.28 -0.08 17.80
C LEU A 281 -0.63 -0.49 16.65
N TYR A 282 -1.88 -0.04 16.70
CA TYR A 282 -2.89 -0.33 15.68
C TYR A 282 -3.49 0.99 15.15
N SER A 283 -3.63 1.07 13.83
CA SER A 283 -4.24 2.19 13.12
C SER A 283 -5.06 1.64 11.95
N GLN A 284 -6.27 2.17 11.74
CA GLN A 284 -7.20 1.72 10.69
C GLN A 284 -6.80 2.24 9.32
#